data_AF-A0A2K3K599-F1
#
_entry.id   AF-A0A2K3K599-F1
#
_cell.length_a   1.000
_cell.length_b   1.000
_cell.length_c   1.000
_cell.angle_alpha   90.00
_cell.angle_beta   90.00
_cell.angle_gamma   90.00
#
_symmetry.space_group_name_H-M   'P 1'
#
loop_
_entity.id
_entity.type
_entity.pdbx_description
1 polymer ?
#
loop_
_entity_poly.entity_id
_entity_poly.type
_entity_poly.pdbx_seq_one_letter_code
_entity_poly.pdbx_strand_id
1 'polypeptide(L)'
;MATATNLLQTLGNLEKDSFISLLSNLISESRYVQNNPPELIPEEDRVVKHVLNSLSPLSTTTGGGPLIINHVTYFPGRGNLIVEYPGTVPGKILSFVGCHMDVVTANPNDWDFDPFTLSIDGDKLRGRGTTDCLGHVALVTELMKKLAQTKPNLKSTVVAVFIANEENSAITGVGVDALVQDGLLNKLKDGP
;
A
#
# COMPACT_ATOMS: atom_id res chain seq x y z
N MET A 1 10.07 26.51 24.90
CA MET A 1 10.70 25.26 24.40
C MET A 1 9.59 24.22 24.29
N ALA A 2 9.16 23.85 23.09
CA ALA A 2 8.18 22.79 22.93
C ALA A 2 8.85 21.47 23.29
N THR A 3 8.39 20.82 24.36
CA THR A 3 8.76 19.45 24.68
C THR A 3 8.44 18.59 23.46
N ALA A 4 9.45 17.98 22.85
CA ALA A 4 9.25 17.03 21.77
C ALA A 4 8.48 15.84 22.37
N THR A 5 7.16 15.84 22.20
CA THR A 5 6.35 14.66 22.44
C THR A 5 6.97 13.54 21.62
N ASN A 6 7.30 12.41 22.27
CA ASN A 6 7.90 11.28 21.60
C ASN A 6 6.95 10.85 20.47
N LEU A 7 7.41 10.82 19.21
CA LEU A 7 6.58 10.48 18.06
C LEU A 7 5.88 9.13 18.25
N LEU A 8 6.55 8.15 18.88
CA LEU A 8 5.95 6.86 19.21
C LEU A 8 4.79 6.98 20.21
N GLN A 9 4.86 7.94 21.14
CA GLN A 9 3.78 8.20 22.08
C GLN A 9 2.59 8.88 21.38
N THR A 10 2.84 9.79 20.44
CA THR A 10 1.79 10.44 19.65
C THR A 10 1.10 9.46 18.70
N LEU A 11 1.88 8.60 18.03
CA LEU A 11 1.34 7.58 17.13
C LEU A 11 0.68 6.44 17.91
N GLY A 12 1.26 6.02 19.03
CA GLY A 12 0.84 4.81 19.73
C GLY A 12 1.04 3.56 18.88
N ASN A 13 0.25 2.52 19.15
CA ASN A 13 0.24 1.29 18.38
C ASN A 13 -0.69 1.40 17.16
N LEU A 14 -0.41 0.57 16.15
CA LEU A 14 -1.37 0.30 15.09
C LEU A 14 -2.46 -0.67 15.61
N GLU A 15 -3.67 -0.53 15.07
CA GLU A 15 -4.82 -1.29 15.52
C GLU A 15 -4.83 -2.67 14.85
N LYS A 16 -4.57 -3.72 15.63
CA LYS A 16 -4.48 -5.11 15.14
C LYS A 16 -5.72 -5.52 14.34
N ASP A 17 -6.91 -5.22 14.84
CA ASP A 17 -8.16 -5.63 14.21
C ASP A 17 -8.41 -4.88 12.89
N SER A 18 -7.99 -3.60 12.82
CA SER A 18 -8.04 -2.83 11.57
C SER A 18 -7.09 -3.43 10.53
N PHE A 19 -5.87 -3.78 10.93
CA PHE A 19 -4.91 -4.46 10.07
C PHE A 19 -5.42 -5.81 9.56
N ILE A 20 -5.93 -6.67 10.45
CA ILE A 20 -6.46 -7.99 10.07
C ILE A 20 -7.67 -7.83 9.14
N SER A 21 -8.57 -6.89 9.42
CA SER A 21 -9.74 -6.61 8.57
C SER A 21 -9.33 -6.15 7.18
N LEU A 22 -8.42 -5.18 7.08
CA LEU A 22 -7.91 -4.71 5.79
C LEU A 22 -7.20 -5.83 5.04
N LEU A 23 -6.27 -6.54 5.70
CA LEU A 23 -5.57 -7.66 5.09
C LEU A 23 -6.53 -8.74 4.61
N SER A 24 -7.59 -9.06 5.37
CA SER A 24 -8.61 -10.02 4.93
C SER A 24 -9.27 -9.58 3.62
N ASN A 25 -9.58 -8.29 3.47
CA ASN A 25 -10.13 -7.76 2.22
C ASN A 25 -9.11 -7.86 1.08
N LEU A 26 -7.83 -7.55 1.33
CA LEU A 26 -6.79 -7.66 0.30
C LEU A 26 -6.57 -9.11 -0.15
N ILE A 27 -6.50 -10.05 0.79
CA ILE A 27 -6.34 -11.48 0.49
C ILE A 27 -7.53 -12.02 -0.32
N SER A 28 -8.74 -11.50 -0.09
CA SER A 28 -9.92 -11.88 -0.88
C SER A 28 -9.80 -11.53 -2.36
N GLU A 29 -8.96 -10.54 -2.70
CA GLU A 29 -8.68 -10.15 -4.09
C GLU A 29 -7.53 -10.94 -4.72
N SER A 30 -6.80 -11.76 -3.93
CA SER A 30 -5.59 -12.45 -4.37
C SER A 30 -5.80 -13.36 -5.57
N ARG A 31 -7.03 -13.85 -5.80
CA ARG A 31 -7.37 -14.64 -6.98
C ARG A 31 -7.25 -13.82 -8.28
N TYR A 32 -7.53 -12.52 -8.22
CA TYR A 32 -7.62 -11.60 -9.36
C TYR A 32 -6.33 -10.81 -9.61
N VAL A 33 -5.38 -10.86 -8.70
CA VAL A 33 -4.09 -10.15 -8.82
C VAL A 33 -2.92 -11.10 -9.05
N GLN A 34 -3.19 -12.33 -9.51
CA GLN A 34 -2.16 -13.29 -9.89
C GLN A 34 -1.53 -12.91 -11.23
N ASN A 35 -0.22 -13.12 -11.36
CA ASN A 35 0.56 -12.62 -12.50
C ASN A 35 1.11 -13.69 -13.46
N ASN A 36 0.86 -14.97 -13.19
CA ASN A 36 1.38 -16.11 -13.94
C ASN A 36 0.35 -17.26 -13.93
N PRO A 37 0.11 -18.01 -15.02
CA PRO A 37 0.67 -17.86 -16.38
C PRO A 37 0.24 -16.54 -17.06
N PRO A 38 0.80 -16.18 -18.25
CA PRO A 38 0.59 -14.86 -18.88
C PRO A 38 -0.86 -14.44 -19.13
N GLU A 39 -1.79 -15.40 -19.13
CA GLU A 39 -3.23 -15.14 -19.25
C GLU A 39 -3.83 -14.57 -17.97
N LEU A 40 -3.17 -14.75 -16.82
CA LEU A 40 -3.52 -14.08 -15.57
C LEU A 40 -2.90 -12.68 -15.58
N ILE A 41 -3.73 -11.71 -15.95
CA ILE A 41 -3.39 -10.29 -15.88
C ILE A 41 -3.91 -9.77 -14.54
N PRO A 42 -3.04 -9.29 -13.64
CA PRO A 42 -3.48 -8.75 -12.37
C PRO A 42 -4.47 -7.59 -12.52
N GLU A 43 -5.43 -7.48 -11.60
CA GLU A 43 -6.36 -6.34 -11.51
C GLU A 43 -6.09 -5.54 -10.21
N GLU A 44 -4.92 -4.90 -10.09
CA GLU A 44 -4.47 -4.22 -8.87
C GLU A 44 -5.42 -3.11 -8.40
N ASP A 45 -6.26 -2.55 -9.29
CA ASP A 45 -7.30 -1.57 -8.90
C ASP A 45 -8.29 -2.13 -7.86
N ARG A 46 -8.43 -3.46 -7.76
CA ARG A 46 -9.20 -4.12 -6.70
C ARG A 46 -8.57 -3.90 -5.32
N VAL A 47 -7.25 -4.02 -5.24
CA VAL A 47 -6.48 -3.74 -4.02
C VAL A 47 -6.48 -2.24 -3.72
N VAL A 48 -6.25 -1.41 -4.75
CA VAL A 48 -6.29 0.06 -4.62
C VAL A 48 -7.62 0.53 -4.04
N LYS A 49 -8.75 -0.05 -4.46
CA LYS A 49 -10.07 0.29 -3.92
C LYS A 49 -10.15 0.12 -2.40
N HIS A 50 -9.61 -0.96 -1.84
CA HIS A 50 -9.61 -1.19 -0.39
C HIS A 50 -8.69 -0.22 0.35
N VAL A 51 -7.54 0.13 -0.24
CA VAL A 51 -6.64 1.17 0.29
C VAL A 51 -7.32 2.54 0.28
N LEU A 52 -7.97 2.91 -0.83
CA LEU A 52 -8.72 4.16 -0.97
C LEU A 52 -9.89 4.25 0.01
N ASN A 53 -10.64 3.16 0.24
CA ASN A 53 -11.70 3.14 1.25
C ASN A 53 -11.16 3.48 2.65
N SER A 54 -9.92 3.09 2.94
CA SER A 54 -9.27 3.37 4.23
C SER A 54 -8.72 4.80 4.34
N LEU A 55 -8.25 5.39 3.24
CA LEU A 55 -7.46 6.63 3.25
C LEU A 55 -8.18 7.86 2.67
N SER A 56 -9.07 7.69 1.69
CA SER A 56 -9.80 8.80 1.05
C SER A 56 -10.59 9.66 2.05
N PRO A 57 -11.25 9.11 3.09
CA PRO A 57 -11.91 9.94 4.12
C PRO A 57 -10.94 10.83 4.91
N LEU A 58 -9.64 10.58 4.85
CA LEU A 58 -8.58 11.31 5.55
C LEU A 58 -7.74 12.16 4.58
N SER A 59 -8.23 12.37 3.36
CA SER A 59 -7.53 13.12 2.32
C SER A 59 -7.92 14.60 2.28
N THR A 60 -7.08 15.39 1.62
CA THR A 60 -7.33 16.81 1.35
C THR A 60 -8.49 16.99 0.38
N THR A 61 -8.66 16.11 -0.61
CA THR A 61 -9.75 16.15 -1.59
C THR A 61 -11.13 16.02 -0.95
N THR A 62 -11.27 15.20 0.10
CA THR A 62 -12.52 15.08 0.86
C THR A 62 -12.64 16.11 1.99
N GLY A 63 -11.59 16.89 2.26
CA GLY A 63 -11.50 17.80 3.40
C GLY A 63 -11.37 17.11 4.76
N GLY A 64 -11.25 15.78 4.80
CA GLY A 64 -11.25 15.01 6.05
C GLY A 64 -9.88 14.87 6.72
N GLY A 65 -8.78 15.10 5.99
CA GLY A 65 -7.45 15.04 6.57
C GLY A 65 -6.33 15.54 5.66
N PRO A 66 -5.06 15.31 6.07
CA PRO A 66 -3.90 15.88 5.40
C PRO A 66 -3.38 15.05 4.22
N LEU A 67 -3.95 13.86 3.95
CA LEU A 67 -3.38 12.97 2.93
C LEU A 67 -3.59 13.53 1.52
N ILE A 68 -2.52 13.55 0.73
CA ILE A 68 -2.58 13.79 -0.71
C ILE A 68 -2.51 12.43 -1.39
N ILE A 69 -3.51 12.12 -2.22
CA ILE A 69 -3.65 10.80 -2.84
C ILE A 69 -3.64 10.98 -4.36
N ASN A 70 -2.80 10.21 -5.04
CA ASN A 70 -2.72 10.18 -6.49
C ASN A 70 -2.82 8.74 -6.99
N HIS A 71 -3.94 8.41 -7.64
CA HIS A 71 -4.16 7.12 -8.30
C HIS A 71 -3.77 7.23 -9.77
N VAL A 72 -2.83 6.39 -10.20
CA VAL A 72 -2.22 6.45 -11.52
C VAL A 72 -2.42 5.11 -12.22
N THR A 73 -3.07 5.15 -13.37
CA THR A 73 -3.34 3.96 -14.17
C THR A 73 -2.88 4.18 -15.61
N TYR A 74 -2.06 3.24 -16.11
CA TYR A 74 -1.56 3.22 -17.49
C TYR A 74 -2.39 2.28 -18.38
N PHE A 75 -2.93 1.23 -17.76
CA PHE A 75 -3.82 0.27 -18.39
C PHE A 75 -5.01 0.02 -17.46
N PRO A 76 -6.23 -0.13 -18.00
CA PRO A 76 -7.41 -0.39 -17.18
C PRO A 76 -7.19 -1.56 -16.20
N GLY A 77 -7.47 -1.34 -14.91
CA GLY A 77 -7.31 -2.35 -13.86
C GLY A 77 -5.91 -2.41 -13.24
N ARG A 78 -4.88 -1.82 -13.87
CA ARG A 78 -3.46 -1.89 -13.45
C ARG A 78 -3.01 -0.65 -12.68
N GLY A 79 -3.71 -0.35 -11.59
CA GLY A 79 -3.50 0.88 -10.82
C GLY A 79 -2.26 0.90 -9.93
N ASN A 80 -1.65 2.07 -9.84
CA ASN A 80 -0.65 2.43 -8.84
C ASN A 80 -1.24 3.49 -7.92
N LEU A 81 -0.81 3.55 -6.66
CA LEU A 81 -1.29 4.56 -5.72
C LEU A 81 -0.13 5.23 -4.99
N ILE A 82 -0.07 6.55 -5.06
CA ILE A 82 0.87 7.37 -4.29
C ILE A 82 0.09 8.10 -3.20
N VAL A 83 0.50 7.93 -1.95
CA VAL A 83 -0.11 8.60 -0.80
C VAL A 83 0.94 9.38 -0.02
N GLU A 84 0.62 10.62 0.32
CA GLU A 84 1.57 11.52 0.97
C GLU A 84 0.98 12.15 2.22
N TYR A 85 1.77 12.15 3.28
CA TYR A 85 1.54 12.93 4.48
C TYR A 85 2.55 14.09 4.51
N PRO A 86 2.11 15.36 4.43
CA PRO A 86 3.01 16.50 4.29
C PRO A 86 3.83 16.77 5.55
N GLY A 87 5.14 16.95 5.38
CA GLY A 87 6.05 17.44 6.42
C GLY A 87 6.24 18.96 6.36
N THR A 88 6.90 19.53 7.37
CA THR A 88 7.11 20.98 7.47
C THR A 88 8.37 21.49 6.78
N VAL A 89 9.34 20.63 6.46
CA VAL A 89 10.60 21.04 5.84
C VAL A 89 10.58 20.64 4.36
N PRO A 90 10.55 21.62 3.43
CA PRO A 90 10.62 21.33 2.00
C PRO A 90 11.85 20.48 1.64
N GLY A 91 11.64 19.49 0.77
CA GLY A 91 12.71 18.59 0.31
C GLY A 91 13.11 17.47 1.27
N LYS A 92 12.64 17.46 2.53
CA LYS A 92 12.84 16.30 3.42
C LYS A 92 11.72 15.29 3.21
N ILE A 93 12.08 14.12 2.68
CA ILE A 93 11.13 13.06 2.34
C ILE A 93 11.61 11.75 2.97
N LEU A 94 10.69 10.89 3.39
CA LEU A 94 10.91 9.47 3.70
C LEU A 94 9.88 8.70 2.88
N SER A 95 10.31 7.74 2.08
CA SER A 95 9.41 7.00 1.19
C SER A 95 9.45 5.50 1.40
N PHE A 96 8.27 4.88 1.42
CA PHE A 96 8.08 3.45 1.24
C PHE A 96 7.77 3.21 -0.23
N VAL A 97 8.70 2.61 -0.97
CA VAL A 97 8.54 2.31 -2.40
C VAL A 97 8.63 0.79 -2.57
N GLY A 98 7.75 0.22 -3.40
CA GLY A 98 7.77 -1.22 -3.70
C GLY A 98 6.75 -2.04 -2.92
N CYS A 99 5.74 -1.43 -2.28
CA CYS A 99 4.59 -2.17 -1.77
C CYS A 99 3.72 -2.61 -2.97
N HIS A 100 4.04 -3.76 -3.55
CA HIS A 100 3.35 -4.24 -4.74
C HIS A 100 2.01 -4.89 -4.41
N MET A 101 1.11 -4.88 -5.40
CA MET A 101 -0.28 -5.30 -5.24
C MET A 101 -0.64 -6.53 -6.08
N ASP A 102 0.27 -6.99 -6.93
CA ASP A 102 0.19 -8.29 -7.58
C ASP A 102 0.71 -9.41 -6.65
N VAL A 103 0.40 -10.65 -6.99
CA VAL A 103 0.85 -11.83 -6.25
C VAL A 103 1.24 -12.94 -7.22
N VAL A 104 2.14 -13.82 -6.79
CA VAL A 104 2.40 -15.05 -7.54
C VAL A 104 1.22 -16.01 -7.50
N THR A 105 1.16 -16.92 -8.46
CA THR A 105 0.08 -17.92 -8.59
C THR A 105 -0.08 -18.77 -7.33
N ALA A 106 -1.32 -19.15 -7.03
CA ALA A 106 -1.67 -20.18 -6.07
C ALA A 106 -2.75 -21.10 -6.65
N ASN A 107 -2.44 -22.39 -6.77
CA ASN A 107 -3.41 -23.41 -7.09
C ASN A 107 -4.03 -23.93 -5.77
N PRO A 108 -5.34 -23.76 -5.50
CA PRO A 108 -5.96 -24.20 -4.25
C PRO A 108 -5.77 -25.67 -3.90
N ASN A 109 -5.57 -26.54 -4.89
CA ASN A 109 -5.37 -27.98 -4.65
C ASN A 109 -4.01 -28.29 -4.03
N ASP A 110 -3.04 -27.37 -4.11
CA ASP A 110 -1.69 -27.53 -3.54
C ASP A 110 -1.60 -27.00 -2.10
N TRP A 111 -2.72 -26.56 -1.52
CA TRP A 111 -2.77 -25.92 -0.21
C TRP A 111 -3.71 -26.67 0.75
N ASP A 112 -3.32 -26.76 2.03
CA ASP A 112 -4.14 -27.36 3.09
C ASP A 112 -5.28 -26.43 3.57
N PHE A 113 -5.39 -25.24 2.99
CA PHE A 113 -6.40 -24.22 3.27
C PHE A 113 -6.64 -23.38 2.01
N ASP A 114 -7.73 -22.60 1.97
CA ASP A 114 -8.01 -21.72 0.84
C ASP A 114 -6.99 -20.57 0.79
N PRO A 115 -6.12 -20.49 -0.25
CA PRO A 115 -5.12 -19.43 -0.33
C PRO A 115 -5.74 -18.04 -0.58
N PHE A 116 -7.01 -17.96 -0.98
CA PHE A 116 -7.69 -16.70 -1.31
C PHE A 116 -8.60 -16.19 -0.19
N THR A 117 -8.57 -16.83 0.98
CA THR A 117 -9.27 -16.37 2.18
C THR A 117 -8.25 -16.28 3.31
N LEU A 118 -8.18 -15.13 3.99
CA LEU A 118 -7.30 -14.99 5.15
C LEU A 118 -7.77 -15.93 6.27
N SER A 119 -6.91 -16.85 6.69
CA SER A 119 -7.14 -17.70 7.86
C SER A 119 -6.08 -17.45 8.95
N ILE A 120 -6.48 -17.66 10.20
CA ILE A 120 -5.61 -17.54 11.37
C ILE A 120 -5.40 -18.94 11.95
N ASP A 121 -4.14 -19.34 12.12
CA ASP A 121 -3.75 -20.62 12.70
C ASP A 121 -2.67 -20.39 13.77
N GLY A 122 -3.11 -20.37 15.03
CA GLY A 122 -2.27 -19.96 16.15
C GLY A 122 -1.79 -18.52 15.97
N ASP A 123 -0.48 -18.35 15.78
CA ASP A 123 0.20 -17.08 15.56
C ASP A 123 0.44 -16.76 14.08
N LYS A 124 -0.02 -17.62 13.16
CA LYS A 124 0.18 -17.46 11.71
C LYS A 124 -1.05 -16.91 11.03
N LEU A 125 -0.83 -15.87 10.24
CA LEU A 125 -1.77 -15.41 9.21
C LEU A 125 -1.44 -16.16 7.91
N ARG A 126 -2.46 -16.73 7.28
CA ARG A 126 -2.30 -17.62 6.12
C ARG A 126 -3.19 -17.17 4.97
N GLY A 127 -2.57 -17.00 3.80
CA GLY A 127 -3.19 -16.59 2.55
C GLY A 127 -2.11 -16.24 1.51
N ARG A 128 -2.42 -16.36 0.22
CA ARG A 128 -1.56 -15.86 -0.85
C ARG A 128 -1.50 -14.33 -0.73
N GLY A 129 -0.31 -13.74 -0.71
CA GLY A 129 -0.15 -12.30 -0.54
C GLY A 129 0.15 -11.86 0.89
N THR A 130 0.00 -12.73 1.90
CA THR A 130 0.11 -12.32 3.31
C THR A 130 1.47 -11.70 3.65
N THR A 131 2.58 -12.27 3.17
CA THR A 131 3.91 -11.67 3.34
C THR A 131 4.37 -10.90 2.10
N ASP A 132 3.94 -11.32 0.91
CA ASP A 132 4.44 -10.86 -0.38
C ASP A 132 3.28 -10.59 -1.35
N CYS A 133 2.77 -9.36 -1.45
CA CYS A 133 3.16 -8.20 -0.62
C CYS A 133 1.96 -7.48 0.04
N LEU A 134 0.77 -8.07 -0.02
CA LEU A 134 -0.46 -7.49 0.51
C LEU A 134 -0.42 -7.22 2.02
N GLY A 135 0.36 -7.97 2.80
CA GLY A 135 0.63 -7.64 4.22
C GLY A 135 1.33 -6.30 4.41
N HIS A 136 2.34 -5.99 3.58
CA HIS A 136 3.02 -4.70 3.60
C HIS A 136 2.09 -3.59 3.12
N VAL A 137 1.27 -3.86 2.09
CA VAL A 137 0.24 -2.91 1.62
C VAL A 137 -0.71 -2.54 2.76
N ALA A 138 -1.23 -3.53 3.51
CA ALA A 138 -2.10 -3.29 4.64
C ALA A 138 -1.39 -2.53 5.78
N LEU A 139 -0.14 -2.89 6.10
CA LEU A 139 0.63 -2.26 7.17
C LEU A 139 0.91 -0.79 6.88
N VAL A 140 1.39 -0.47 5.68
CA VAL A 140 1.69 0.90 5.27
C VAL A 140 0.41 1.72 5.15
N THR A 141 -0.71 1.11 4.71
CA THR A 141 -2.03 1.77 4.74
C THR A 141 -2.43 2.16 6.16
N GLU A 142 -2.30 1.27 7.14
CA GLU A 142 -2.61 1.56 8.55
C GLU A 142 -1.66 2.64 9.12
N LEU A 143 -0.38 2.65 8.74
CA LEU A 143 0.55 3.72 9.11
C LEU A 143 0.10 5.08 8.57
N MET A 144 -0.22 5.17 7.26
CA MET A 144 -0.68 6.43 6.65
C MET A 144 -2.00 6.91 7.24
N LYS A 145 -2.91 5.98 7.53
CA LYS A 145 -4.16 6.26 8.25
C LYS A 145 -3.89 6.82 9.65
N LYS A 146 -2.98 6.21 10.41
CA LYS A 146 -2.62 6.67 11.77
C LYS A 146 -1.96 8.05 11.74
N LEU A 147 -1.07 8.31 10.79
CA LEU A 147 -0.48 9.63 10.56
C LEU A 147 -1.56 10.69 10.31
N ALA A 148 -2.52 10.39 9.45
CA ALA A 148 -3.60 11.31 9.11
C ALA A 148 -4.59 11.57 10.26
N GLN A 149 -4.81 10.57 11.13
CA GLN A 149 -5.66 10.68 12.32
C GLN A 149 -4.99 11.48 13.44
N THR A 150 -3.71 11.21 13.71
CA THR A 150 -2.97 11.81 14.83
C THR A 150 -2.31 13.15 14.47
N LYS A 151 -2.14 13.43 13.18
CA LYS A 151 -1.61 14.68 12.61
C LYS A 151 -0.32 15.18 13.30
N PRO A 152 0.70 14.33 13.52
CA PRO A 152 1.93 14.75 14.16
C PRO A 152 2.68 15.76 13.28
N ASN A 153 3.33 16.73 13.91
CA ASN A 153 4.11 17.73 13.19
C ASN A 153 5.48 17.15 12.77
N LEU A 154 5.53 16.51 11.60
CA LEU A 154 6.74 15.88 11.07
C LEU A 154 7.58 16.86 10.26
N LYS A 155 8.91 16.79 10.40
CA LYS A 155 9.82 17.54 9.53
C LYS A 155 9.82 16.99 8.10
N SER A 156 9.82 15.67 7.96
CA SER A 156 9.83 14.98 6.68
C SER A 156 8.42 14.68 6.20
N THR A 157 8.18 14.87 4.90
CA THR A 157 7.02 14.30 4.21
C THR A 157 7.17 12.79 4.17
N VAL A 158 6.11 12.05 4.48
CA VAL A 158 6.09 10.59 4.37
C VAL A 158 5.32 10.22 3.11
N VAL A 159 5.91 9.41 2.24
CA VAL A 159 5.31 8.97 0.97
C VAL A 159 5.21 7.46 0.94
N ALA A 160 4.05 6.92 0.60
CA ALA A 160 3.84 5.52 0.30
C ALA A 160 3.53 5.36 -1.20
N VAL A 161 4.27 4.49 -1.87
CA VAL A 161 4.08 4.17 -3.29
C VAL A 161 3.69 2.70 -3.40
N PHE A 162 2.41 2.47 -3.64
CA PHE A 162 1.85 1.15 -3.94
C PHE A 162 1.91 0.93 -5.45
N ILE A 163 2.56 -0.14 -5.88
CA ILE A 163 2.87 -0.36 -7.29
C ILE A 163 2.14 -1.58 -7.86
N ALA A 164 1.82 -1.51 -9.15
CA ALA A 164 1.44 -2.66 -9.95
C ALA A 164 2.68 -3.37 -10.51
N ASN A 165 2.50 -4.61 -10.95
CA ASN A 165 3.42 -5.31 -11.86
C ASN A 165 4.86 -5.50 -11.35
N GLU A 166 5.05 -5.80 -10.06
CA GLU A 166 6.40 -6.07 -9.52
C GLU A 166 6.86 -7.49 -9.83
N GLU A 167 5.95 -8.46 -9.70
CA GLU A 167 6.26 -9.89 -9.82
C GLU A 167 6.36 -10.34 -11.29
N ASN A 168 5.97 -9.48 -12.25
CA ASN A 168 6.01 -9.77 -13.69
C ASN A 168 6.91 -8.78 -14.46
N SER A 169 8.18 -9.14 -14.58
CA SER A 169 9.19 -8.35 -15.30
C SER A 169 9.06 -8.40 -16.83
N ALA A 170 8.16 -9.22 -17.39
CA ALA A 170 8.00 -9.34 -18.85
C ALA A 170 7.09 -8.25 -19.44
N ILE A 171 6.23 -7.65 -18.61
CA ILE A 171 5.35 -6.54 -19.00
C ILE A 171 6.05 -5.24 -18.63
N THR A 172 6.25 -4.35 -19.59
CA THR A 172 6.89 -3.03 -19.40
C THR A 172 5.87 -1.91 -19.52
N GLY A 173 6.14 -0.75 -18.92
CA GLY A 173 5.24 0.41 -18.99
C GLY A 173 4.07 0.33 -18.02
N VAL A 174 4.16 -0.55 -17.02
CA VAL A 174 3.23 -0.69 -15.90
C VAL A 174 4.04 -0.83 -14.63
N GLY A 175 3.63 -0.10 -13.59
CA GLY A 175 4.28 -0.19 -12.29
C GLY A 175 5.33 0.89 -12.10
N VAL A 176 6.38 0.56 -11.35
CA VAL A 176 7.39 1.53 -10.91
C VAL A 176 8.17 2.16 -12.06
N ASP A 177 8.42 1.42 -13.14
CA ASP A 177 9.15 1.91 -14.32
C ASP A 177 8.42 3.06 -15.01
N ALA A 178 7.10 2.91 -15.21
CA ALA A 178 6.24 3.93 -15.80
C ALA A 178 6.14 5.17 -14.90
N LEU A 179 6.01 4.97 -13.58
CA LEU A 179 5.99 6.08 -12.61
C LEU A 179 7.31 6.88 -12.62
N VAL A 180 8.45 6.19 -12.78
CA VAL A 180 9.76 6.84 -12.90
C VAL A 180 9.88 7.59 -14.22
N GLN A 181 9.44 6.98 -15.33
CA GLN A 181 9.48 7.58 -16.67
C GLN A 181 8.67 8.88 -16.73
N ASP A 182 7.49 8.92 -16.12
CA ASP A 182 6.64 10.12 -16.06
C ASP A 182 7.09 11.12 -15.00
N GLY A 183 8.17 10.81 -14.25
CA GLY A 183 8.74 11.70 -13.26
C GLY A 183 7.91 11.85 -11.99
N LEU A 184 6.91 10.99 -11.76
CA LEU A 184 6.06 11.03 -10.57
C LEU A 184 6.84 10.73 -9.28
N LEU A 185 7.94 9.99 -9.40
CA LEU A 185 8.84 9.67 -8.28
C LEU A 185 10.06 10.59 -8.20
N ASN A 186 10.17 11.63 -9.04
CA ASN A 186 11.36 12.50 -9.11
C ASN A 186 11.73 13.11 -7.77
N LYS A 187 10.75 13.53 -6.97
CA LYS A 187 11.00 14.12 -5.65
C LYS A 187 11.50 13.12 -4.61
N LEU A 188 11.35 11.82 -4.86
CA LEU A 188 11.79 10.77 -3.94
C LEU A 188 13.27 10.42 -4.12
N LYS A 189 13.91 10.90 -5.21
CA LYS A 189 15.29 10.56 -5.59
C LYS A 189 16.34 10.98 -4.57
N ASP A 190 16.07 12.05 -3.83
CA ASP A 190 16.99 12.64 -2.85
C ASP A 190 16.71 12.20 -1.41
N GLY A 191 15.79 11.24 -1.22
CA GLY A 191 15.42 10.74 0.10
C GLY A 191 16.58 10.03 0.84
N PRO A 192 16.48 9.85 2.18
CA PRO A 192 17.25 8.84 2.88
C PRO A 192 16.78 7.42 2.50
#